data_AF-J3AD22-F1
#
_entry.id   AF-J3AD22-F1
#
_cell.length_a   1.000
_cell.length_b   1.000
_cell.length_c   1.000
_cell.angle_alpha   90.00
_cell.angle_beta   90.00
_cell.angle_gamma   90.00
#
_symmetry.space_group_name_H-M   'P 1'
#
loop_
_entity.id
_entity.type
_entity.pdbx_description
1 polymer ?
#
loop_
_entity_poly.entity_id
_entity_poly.type
_entity_poly.pdbx_seq_one_letter_code
_entity_poly.pdbx_strand_id
1 'polypeptide(L)'
;MILYGGLQETMHRSLRSEIEKCRRKHGYTLSKLGELTGINPGSLSEILNGNPPRAITIGQLDVLAKIFGHDPGWLYELYTEECLSEQRISRPRLIPYLARCVEIGRKDCIEAAVSILLENPKNISILFALAEQLYEKGQRKESVLFYKYVIENEKDSYSDHFVMSQYRLFRVVLGTNAEENWESVIRFSPYRNRLPENYQLDALFQLARVCYALQKWNKSGEYGDELRLLAETVYIHELDRLKRNRKGEPLKTERHLVYYYGMGHLYKGAALEMQGLYEEAKQHVKGYADLGWFELLDEVGRKDVERFKVWAKANSYTLEVLSGNTDVIEEYVDYLESLPTIEILAGMKSIMKSANTYHFCVDEILDRFSSQIASFDQFTEAIGLDRHLQFRYQTAIYEFGKGRIERGIEESIYYLSLADLMNRHDEALTYIALFGWLGNLNKRR
;
A
#
# COMPACT_ATOMS: atom_id res chain seq x y z
N MET A 1 27.95 -56.34 -52.08
CA MET A 1 28.08 -54.90 -51.81
C MET A 1 26.94 -54.50 -50.89
N ILE A 2 27.16 -54.66 -49.59
CA ILE A 2 26.17 -54.41 -48.53
C ILE A 2 26.33 -52.95 -48.11
N LEU A 3 25.32 -52.13 -48.37
CA LEU A 3 25.25 -50.75 -47.89
C LEU A 3 24.75 -50.76 -46.44
N TYR A 4 25.65 -50.48 -45.50
CA TYR A 4 25.32 -50.11 -44.13
C TYR A 4 24.67 -48.71 -44.14
N GLY A 5 23.35 -48.66 -44.05
CA GLY A 5 22.61 -47.44 -43.76
C GLY A 5 22.59 -47.20 -42.25
N GLY A 6 23.38 -46.23 -41.79
CA GLY A 6 23.28 -45.69 -40.43
C GLY A 6 21.94 -45.00 -40.25
N LEU A 7 21.11 -45.52 -39.34
CA LEU A 7 20.01 -44.79 -38.74
C LEU A 7 20.55 -44.08 -37.51
N GLN A 8 20.98 -42.85 -37.73
CA GLN A 8 21.26 -41.88 -36.70
C GLN A 8 19.93 -41.53 -36.04
N GLU A 9 19.63 -42.16 -34.90
CA GLU A 9 18.50 -41.78 -34.05
C GLU A 9 18.61 -40.29 -33.74
N THR A 10 17.66 -39.50 -34.25
CA THR A 10 17.41 -38.15 -33.75
C THR A 10 16.93 -38.28 -32.30
N MET A 11 17.88 -38.30 -31.36
CA MET A 11 17.62 -38.27 -29.92
C MET A 11 16.74 -37.05 -29.61
N HIS A 12 15.50 -37.31 -29.19
CA HIS A 12 14.59 -36.29 -28.70
C HIS A 12 15.28 -35.57 -27.52
N ARG A 13 15.56 -34.26 -27.67
CA ARG A 13 16.17 -33.44 -26.63
C ARG A 13 15.20 -33.39 -25.45
N SER A 14 15.49 -34.15 -24.39
CA SER A 14 14.69 -34.19 -23.15
C SER A 14 15.54 -33.74 -21.96
N LEU A 15 14.88 -33.24 -20.91
CA LEU A 15 15.52 -32.82 -19.67
C LEU A 15 16.51 -33.89 -19.15
N ARG A 16 16.07 -35.16 -19.13
CA ARG A 16 16.85 -36.30 -18.65
C ARG A 16 18.04 -36.64 -19.54
N SER A 17 17.86 -36.59 -20.87
CA SER A 17 18.95 -36.85 -21.82
C SER A 17 20.09 -35.85 -21.69
N GLU A 18 19.78 -34.56 -21.46
CA GLU A 18 20.80 -33.53 -21.28
C GLU A 18 21.52 -33.65 -19.93
N ILE A 19 20.79 -33.96 -18.85
CA ILE A 19 21.40 -34.24 -17.54
C ILE A 19 22.35 -35.44 -17.64
N GLU A 20 21.93 -36.53 -18.29
CA GLU A 20 22.73 -37.75 -18.45
C GLU A 20 23.97 -37.51 -19.32
N LYS A 21 23.84 -36.72 -20.40
CA LYS A 21 24.96 -36.29 -21.24
C LYS A 21 26.00 -35.49 -20.44
N CYS A 22 25.56 -34.52 -19.63
CA CYS A 22 26.45 -33.75 -18.77
C CYS A 22 27.10 -34.63 -17.69
N ARG A 23 26.35 -35.54 -17.07
CA ARG A 23 26.89 -36.50 -16.09
C ARG A 23 28.02 -37.33 -16.69
N ARG A 24 27.82 -37.88 -17.89
CA ARG A 24 28.84 -38.68 -18.60
C ARG A 24 30.07 -37.85 -18.98
N LYS A 25 29.88 -36.62 -19.45
CA LYS A 25 30.98 -35.71 -19.80
C LYS A 25 31.91 -35.43 -18.62
N HIS A 26 31.36 -35.34 -17.41
CA HIS A 26 32.13 -35.15 -16.17
C HIS A 26 32.66 -36.46 -15.56
N GLY A 27 32.29 -37.63 -16.10
CA GLY A 27 32.69 -38.92 -15.55
C GLY A 27 32.07 -39.27 -14.20
N TYR A 28 30.99 -38.61 -13.79
CA TYR A 28 30.38 -38.83 -12.47
C TYR A 28 29.53 -40.10 -12.45
N THR A 29 29.74 -40.99 -11.49
CA THR A 29 28.80 -42.08 -11.19
C THR A 29 27.55 -41.53 -10.49
N LEU A 30 26.44 -42.28 -10.44
CA LEU A 30 25.24 -41.85 -9.69
C LEU A 30 25.53 -41.66 -8.20
N SER A 31 26.40 -42.50 -7.63
CA SER A 31 26.86 -42.35 -6.24
C SER A 31 27.66 -41.06 -6.06
N LYS A 32 28.59 -40.76 -6.97
CA LYS A 32 29.38 -39.52 -6.89
C LYS A 32 28.50 -38.28 -7.08
N LEU A 33 27.57 -38.31 -8.03
CA LEU A 33 26.64 -37.22 -8.26
C LEU A 33 25.72 -37.00 -7.05
N GLY A 34 25.27 -38.08 -6.40
CA GLY A 34 24.48 -37.99 -5.17
C GLY A 34 25.24 -37.36 -4.01
N GLU A 35 26.53 -37.71 -3.84
CA GLU A 35 27.41 -37.08 -2.86
C GLU A 35 27.58 -35.56 -3.12
N LEU A 36 27.81 -35.17 -4.38
CA LEU A 36 28.03 -33.77 -4.76
C LEU A 36 26.76 -32.91 -4.65
N THR A 37 25.59 -33.49 -4.98
CA THR A 37 24.31 -32.77 -5.01
C THR A 37 23.54 -32.86 -3.69
N GLY A 38 23.90 -33.79 -2.80
CA GLY A 38 23.09 -34.15 -1.64
C GLY A 38 21.80 -34.92 -1.96
N ILE A 39 21.58 -35.30 -3.24
CA ILE A 39 20.42 -36.07 -3.66
C ILE A 39 20.72 -37.56 -3.47
N ASN A 40 19.78 -38.32 -2.92
CA ASN A 40 19.95 -39.76 -2.75
C ASN A 40 20.23 -40.46 -4.11
N PRO A 41 21.29 -41.30 -4.22
CA PRO A 41 21.62 -41.98 -5.48
C PRO A 41 20.49 -42.84 -6.06
N GLY A 42 19.65 -43.45 -5.21
CA GLY A 42 18.45 -44.16 -5.63
C GLY A 42 17.43 -43.22 -6.26
N SER A 43 17.20 -42.04 -5.66
CA SER A 43 16.34 -41.02 -6.26
C SER A 43 16.89 -40.47 -7.58
N LEU A 44 18.22 -40.28 -7.71
CA LEU A 44 18.83 -39.93 -8.99
C LEU A 44 18.62 -41.02 -10.05
N SER A 45 18.70 -42.29 -9.66
CA SER A 45 18.41 -43.40 -10.55
C SER A 45 16.94 -43.42 -10.99
N GLU A 46 16.01 -43.20 -10.07
CA GLU A 46 14.57 -43.10 -10.39
C GLU A 46 14.26 -41.92 -11.32
N ILE A 47 14.94 -40.77 -11.13
CA ILE A 47 14.77 -39.58 -11.95
C ILE A 47 15.27 -39.79 -13.39
N LEU A 48 16.46 -40.38 -13.54
CA LEU A 48 17.14 -40.50 -14.83
C LEU A 48 16.74 -41.77 -15.60
N ASN A 49 16.54 -42.88 -14.90
CA ASN A 49 16.38 -44.20 -15.49
C ASN A 49 15.04 -44.89 -15.14
N GLY A 50 14.20 -44.28 -14.29
CA GLY A 50 12.91 -44.86 -13.90
C GLY A 50 11.90 -44.96 -15.05
N ASN A 51 10.94 -45.88 -14.94
CA ASN A 51 9.84 -46.01 -15.91
C ASN A 51 8.48 -46.26 -15.19
N PRO A 52 7.56 -45.27 -15.13
CA PRO A 52 7.77 -43.89 -15.57
C PRO A 52 8.83 -43.18 -14.72
N PRO A 53 9.57 -42.21 -15.26
CA PRO A 53 10.62 -41.52 -14.51
C PRO A 53 10.04 -40.75 -13.32
N ARG A 54 10.78 -40.73 -12.20
CA ARG A 54 10.47 -39.82 -11.11
C ARG A 54 10.71 -38.38 -11.57
N ALA A 55 9.80 -37.49 -11.22
CA ALA A 55 9.96 -36.08 -11.53
C ALA A 55 11.04 -35.44 -10.66
N ILE A 56 11.89 -34.65 -11.28
CA ILE A 56 12.89 -33.82 -10.61
C ILE A 56 12.23 -32.52 -10.14
N THR A 57 12.65 -31.99 -8.99
CA THR A 57 12.21 -30.66 -8.54
C THR A 57 13.07 -29.56 -9.13
N ILE A 58 12.54 -28.33 -9.21
CA ILE A 58 13.30 -27.20 -9.75
C ILE A 58 14.56 -26.90 -8.93
N GLY A 59 14.49 -27.07 -7.60
CA GLY A 59 15.66 -26.94 -6.72
C GLY A 59 16.71 -28.01 -6.97
N GLN A 60 16.31 -29.25 -7.26
CA GLN A 60 17.25 -30.31 -7.65
C GLN A 60 17.91 -30.01 -9.01
N LEU A 61 17.18 -29.44 -9.96
CA LEU A 61 17.74 -29.01 -11.24
C LEU A 61 18.78 -27.89 -11.06
N ASP A 62 18.50 -26.90 -10.21
CA ASP A 62 19.46 -25.83 -9.90
C ASP A 62 20.73 -26.35 -9.22
N VAL A 63 20.59 -27.33 -8.33
CA VAL A 63 21.74 -27.99 -7.70
C VAL A 63 22.57 -28.73 -8.75
N LEU A 64 21.93 -29.44 -9.69
CA LEU A 64 22.63 -30.09 -10.79
C LEU A 64 23.33 -29.09 -11.70
N ALA A 65 22.67 -27.98 -12.05
CA ALA A 65 23.25 -26.90 -12.85
C ALA A 65 24.56 -26.42 -12.21
N LYS A 66 24.52 -26.11 -10.91
CA LYS A 66 25.69 -25.69 -10.14
C LYS A 66 26.82 -26.73 -10.17
N ILE A 67 26.51 -28.01 -9.94
CA ILE A 67 27.52 -29.09 -9.93
C ILE A 67 28.14 -29.34 -11.31
N PHE A 68 27.39 -29.11 -12.38
CA PHE A 68 27.88 -29.20 -13.75
C PHE A 68 28.53 -27.91 -14.27
N GLY A 69 28.63 -26.86 -13.44
CA GLY A 69 29.24 -25.59 -13.82
C GLY A 69 28.38 -24.75 -14.78
N HIS A 70 27.06 -24.91 -14.71
CA HIS A 70 26.09 -24.10 -15.45
C HIS A 70 25.44 -23.03 -14.55
N ASP A 71 25.01 -21.93 -15.17
CA ASP A 71 24.28 -20.87 -14.51
C ASP A 71 22.85 -21.30 -14.10
N PRO A 72 22.24 -20.65 -13.08
CA PRO A 72 20.84 -20.83 -12.75
C PRO A 72 19.93 -20.61 -13.97
N GLY A 73 18.92 -21.47 -14.13
CA GLY A 73 18.07 -21.48 -15.33
C GLY A 73 18.46 -22.52 -16.38
N TRP A 74 19.57 -23.23 -16.21
CA TRP A 74 19.95 -24.32 -17.12
C TRP A 74 18.83 -25.37 -17.27
N LEU A 75 18.43 -25.62 -18.52
CA LEU A 75 17.36 -26.55 -18.94
C LEU A 75 15.93 -26.19 -18.50
N TYR A 76 15.67 -24.95 -18.04
CA TYR A 76 14.32 -24.55 -17.65
C TYR A 76 13.32 -24.65 -18.80
N GLU A 77 13.75 -24.40 -20.04
CA GLU A 77 12.90 -24.55 -21.22
C GLU A 77 12.35 -25.98 -21.38
N LEU A 78 13.11 -26.99 -20.93
CA LEU A 78 12.71 -28.40 -20.96
C LEU A 78 11.95 -28.82 -19.68
N TYR A 79 12.13 -28.09 -18.57
CA TYR A 79 11.48 -28.41 -17.29
C TYR A 79 9.96 -28.25 -17.34
N THR A 80 9.43 -27.45 -18.28
CA THR A 80 7.99 -27.26 -18.48
C THR A 80 7.23 -28.59 -18.62
N GLU A 81 7.82 -29.61 -19.26
CA GLU A 81 7.24 -30.96 -19.41
C GLU A 81 7.08 -31.69 -18.06
N GLU A 82 7.89 -31.38 -17.05
CA GLU A 82 7.74 -31.94 -15.69
C GLU A 82 6.52 -31.38 -14.96
N CYS A 83 6.05 -30.21 -15.40
CA CYS A 83 4.94 -29.48 -14.83
C CYS A 83 3.64 -29.70 -15.61
N LEU A 84 3.74 -29.74 -16.94
CA LEU A 84 2.64 -29.76 -17.90
C LEU A 84 2.74 -31.06 -18.72
N SER A 85 1.92 -32.05 -18.37
CA SER A 85 1.73 -33.25 -19.20
C SER A 85 0.46 -33.09 -20.04
N GLU A 86 0.33 -33.84 -21.14
CA GLU A 86 -0.76 -33.72 -22.14
C GLU A 86 -2.19 -33.58 -21.55
N GLN A 87 -2.42 -34.11 -20.34
CA GLN A 87 -3.74 -34.05 -19.69
C GLN A 87 -3.72 -33.46 -18.26
N ARG A 88 -2.55 -33.09 -17.72
CA ARG A 88 -2.45 -32.72 -16.30
C ARG A 88 -1.38 -31.67 -16.01
N ILE A 89 -1.78 -30.68 -15.22
CA ILE A 89 -0.93 -29.63 -14.67
C ILE A 89 -0.61 -29.92 -13.21
N SER A 90 0.68 -29.99 -12.87
CA SER A 90 1.16 -30.21 -11.51
C SER A 90 1.42 -28.88 -10.80
N ARG A 91 0.41 -28.36 -10.07
CA ARG A 91 0.55 -27.12 -9.27
C ARG A 91 1.78 -27.13 -8.34
N PRO A 92 2.06 -28.21 -7.57
CA PRO A 92 3.19 -28.23 -6.64
C PRO A 92 4.56 -28.15 -7.32
N ARG A 93 4.65 -28.35 -8.63
CA ARG A 93 5.89 -28.18 -9.41
C ARG A 93 5.91 -26.88 -10.18
N LEU A 94 4.79 -26.54 -10.81
CA LEU A 94 4.67 -25.38 -11.67
C LEU A 94 4.83 -24.07 -10.90
N ILE A 95 4.20 -23.95 -9.73
CA ILE A 95 4.28 -22.72 -8.93
C ILE A 95 5.73 -22.46 -8.47
N PRO A 96 6.45 -23.42 -7.83
CA PRO A 96 7.87 -23.21 -7.50
C PRO A 96 8.75 -22.94 -8.72
N TYR A 97 8.48 -23.60 -9.84
CA TYR A 97 9.21 -23.37 -11.09
C TYR A 97 9.04 -21.94 -11.60
N LEU A 98 7.81 -21.44 -11.70
CA LEU A 98 7.54 -20.07 -12.15
C LEU A 98 8.06 -19.03 -11.15
N ALA A 99 7.90 -19.25 -9.85
CA ALA A 99 8.50 -18.39 -8.83
C ALA A 99 10.02 -18.31 -9.00
N ARG A 100 10.66 -19.45 -9.30
CA ARG A 100 12.09 -19.49 -9.56
C ARG A 100 12.46 -18.76 -10.85
N CYS A 101 11.70 -18.93 -11.94
CA CYS A 101 11.89 -18.18 -13.18
C CYS A 101 11.83 -16.66 -12.96
N VAL A 102 10.93 -16.20 -12.09
CA VAL A 102 10.82 -14.79 -11.69
C VAL A 102 12.11 -14.34 -10.98
N GLU A 103 12.59 -15.10 -10.00
CA GLU A 103 13.81 -14.79 -9.24
C GLU A 103 15.06 -14.65 -10.12
N ILE A 104 15.19 -15.46 -11.18
CA ILE A 104 16.36 -15.47 -12.07
C ILE A 104 16.14 -14.69 -13.38
N GLY A 105 14.97 -14.08 -13.58
CA GLY A 105 14.66 -13.28 -14.77
C GLY A 105 14.39 -14.07 -16.06
N ARG A 106 14.01 -15.35 -15.99
CA ARG A 106 13.68 -16.19 -17.16
C ARG A 106 12.25 -15.92 -17.66
N LYS A 107 12.08 -14.76 -18.31
CA LYS A 107 10.79 -14.30 -18.88
C LYS A 107 10.27 -15.23 -19.97
N ASP A 108 11.16 -15.78 -20.79
CA ASP A 108 10.85 -16.77 -21.84
C ASP A 108 10.11 -17.99 -21.28
N CYS A 109 10.59 -18.53 -20.15
CA CYS A 109 9.96 -19.65 -19.47
C CYS A 109 8.60 -19.29 -18.86
N ILE A 110 8.47 -18.07 -18.32
CA ILE A 110 7.22 -17.56 -17.75
C ILE A 110 6.17 -17.44 -18.85
N GLU A 111 6.51 -16.75 -19.95
CA GLU A 111 5.61 -16.53 -21.08
C GLU A 111 5.11 -17.86 -21.66
N ALA A 112 6.03 -18.81 -21.93
CA ALA A 112 5.67 -20.11 -22.48
C ALA A 112 4.68 -20.88 -21.58
N ALA A 113 4.92 -20.91 -20.27
CA ALA A 113 4.05 -21.59 -19.33
C ALA A 113 2.71 -20.87 -19.12
N VAL A 114 2.72 -19.53 -19.06
CA VAL A 114 1.50 -18.72 -18.90
C VAL A 114 0.60 -18.88 -20.13
N SER A 115 1.15 -18.86 -21.35
CA SER A 115 0.37 -19.09 -22.58
C SER A 115 -0.45 -20.38 -22.51
N ILE A 116 0.17 -21.49 -22.07
CA ILE A 116 -0.52 -22.77 -21.90
C ILE A 116 -1.58 -22.70 -20.78
N LEU A 117 -1.28 -22.03 -19.67
CA LEU A 117 -2.24 -21.89 -18.57
C LEU A 117 -3.50 -21.14 -19.01
N LEU A 118 -3.35 -20.08 -19.81
CA LEU A 118 -4.46 -19.23 -20.25
C LEU A 118 -5.40 -19.91 -21.26
N GLU A 119 -5.00 -21.03 -21.87
CA GLU A 119 -5.88 -21.83 -22.75
C GLU A 119 -7.10 -22.41 -22.02
N ASN A 120 -7.01 -22.58 -20.69
CA ASN A 120 -8.11 -23.12 -19.90
C ASN A 120 -8.37 -22.27 -18.65
N PRO A 121 -9.56 -21.63 -18.52
CA PRO A 121 -9.90 -20.78 -17.39
C PRO A 121 -9.73 -21.44 -16.00
N LYS A 122 -9.84 -22.77 -15.90
CA LYS A 122 -9.64 -23.48 -14.62
C LYS A 122 -8.22 -23.30 -14.04
N ASN A 123 -7.27 -22.95 -14.88
CA ASN A 123 -5.87 -22.78 -14.52
C ASN A 123 -5.56 -21.38 -13.95
N ILE A 124 -6.49 -20.42 -14.04
CA ILE A 124 -6.31 -19.06 -13.51
C ILE A 124 -5.95 -19.09 -12.01
N SER A 125 -6.56 -20.00 -11.26
CA SER A 125 -6.25 -20.23 -9.84
C SER A 125 -4.78 -20.59 -9.56
N ILE A 126 -4.03 -21.08 -10.55
CA ILE A 126 -2.59 -21.35 -10.43
C ILE A 126 -1.80 -20.04 -10.53
N LEU A 127 -2.16 -19.16 -11.47
CA LEU A 127 -1.58 -17.83 -11.61
C LEU A 127 -1.83 -16.99 -10.36
N PHE A 128 -3.05 -17.07 -9.82
CA PHE A 128 -3.40 -16.43 -8.55
C PHE A 128 -2.54 -16.95 -7.39
N ALA A 129 -2.41 -18.27 -7.24
CA ALA A 129 -1.60 -18.86 -6.17
C ALA A 129 -0.11 -18.46 -6.27
N LEU A 130 0.43 -18.39 -7.49
CA LEU A 130 1.78 -17.87 -7.73
C LEU A 130 1.90 -16.39 -7.33
N ALA A 131 0.90 -15.58 -7.69
CA ALA A 131 0.88 -14.16 -7.35
C ALA A 131 0.86 -13.94 -5.82
N GLU A 132 0.00 -14.66 -5.09
CA GLU A 132 -0.04 -14.60 -3.62
C GLU A 132 1.29 -15.07 -3.00
N GLN A 133 1.89 -16.15 -3.49
CA GLN A 133 3.20 -16.60 -2.99
C GLN A 133 4.29 -15.53 -3.16
N LEU A 134 4.35 -14.87 -4.32
CA LEU A 134 5.30 -13.77 -4.57
C LEU A 134 5.00 -12.58 -3.66
N TYR A 135 3.73 -12.24 -3.48
CA TYR A 135 3.29 -11.14 -2.63
C TYR A 135 3.66 -11.36 -1.15
N GLU A 136 3.41 -12.56 -0.63
CA GLU A 136 3.73 -12.98 0.75
C GLU A 136 5.25 -13.01 1.01
N LYS A 137 6.05 -13.41 0.01
CA LYS A 137 7.53 -13.35 0.06
C LYS A 137 8.09 -11.93 0.02
N GLY A 138 7.26 -10.90 -0.17
CA GLY A 138 7.69 -9.51 -0.31
C GLY A 138 8.08 -9.10 -1.74
N GLN A 139 8.00 -10.02 -2.71
CA GLN A 139 8.23 -9.77 -4.15
C GLN A 139 6.97 -9.16 -4.79
N ARG A 140 6.52 -8.03 -4.22
CA ARG A 140 5.24 -7.41 -4.54
C ARG A 140 5.20 -6.87 -5.96
N LYS A 141 6.30 -6.28 -6.45
CA LYS A 141 6.36 -5.73 -7.82
C LYS A 141 6.25 -6.84 -8.87
N GLU A 142 6.89 -7.97 -8.62
CA GLU A 142 6.89 -9.15 -9.48
C GLU A 142 5.51 -9.83 -9.51
N SER A 143 4.77 -9.81 -8.39
CA SER A 143 3.41 -10.37 -8.31
C SER A 143 2.40 -9.64 -9.22
N VAL A 144 2.64 -8.37 -9.56
CA VAL A 144 1.71 -7.52 -10.35
C VAL A 144 1.34 -8.15 -11.67
N LEU A 145 2.32 -8.71 -12.38
CA LEU A 145 2.09 -9.34 -13.69
C LEU A 145 1.05 -10.47 -13.59
N PHE A 146 1.18 -11.31 -12.57
CA PHE A 146 0.31 -12.47 -12.39
C PHE A 146 -1.11 -12.07 -11.94
N TYR A 147 -1.26 -11.06 -11.07
CA TYR A 147 -2.57 -10.52 -10.75
C TYR A 147 -3.27 -9.90 -11.97
N LYS A 148 -2.52 -9.23 -12.86
CA LYS A 148 -3.08 -8.72 -14.13
C LYS A 148 -3.60 -9.86 -15.00
N TYR A 149 -2.83 -10.93 -15.18
CA TYR A 149 -3.31 -12.11 -15.92
C TYR A 149 -4.58 -12.71 -15.31
N VAL A 150 -4.69 -12.76 -13.99
CA VAL A 150 -5.93 -13.22 -13.33
C VAL A 150 -7.10 -12.32 -13.68
N ILE A 151 -6.97 -11.00 -13.53
CA ILE A 151 -8.06 -10.03 -13.79
C ILE A 151 -8.50 -10.04 -15.27
N GLU A 152 -7.54 -10.16 -16.20
CA GLU A 152 -7.82 -10.12 -17.64
C GLU A 152 -8.51 -11.38 -18.16
N ASN A 153 -8.37 -12.52 -17.46
CA ASN A 153 -8.83 -13.82 -17.93
C ASN A 153 -9.96 -14.43 -17.07
N GLU A 154 -10.16 -13.94 -15.84
CA GLU A 154 -11.24 -14.38 -14.96
C GLU A 154 -12.55 -13.68 -15.33
N LYS A 155 -13.51 -14.44 -15.84
CA LYS A 155 -14.79 -13.91 -16.31
C LYS A 155 -15.71 -13.52 -15.15
N ASP A 156 -15.59 -14.23 -14.02
CA ASP A 156 -16.42 -13.97 -12.86
C ASP A 156 -15.80 -12.91 -11.95
N SER A 157 -16.34 -11.68 -12.05
CA SER A 157 -15.94 -10.56 -11.19
C SER A 157 -16.31 -10.73 -9.71
N TYR A 158 -17.06 -11.77 -9.34
CA TYR A 158 -17.36 -12.13 -7.95
C TYR A 158 -16.43 -13.22 -7.40
N SER A 159 -15.58 -13.82 -8.23
CA SER A 159 -14.63 -14.81 -7.76
C SER A 159 -13.62 -14.20 -6.77
N ASP A 160 -13.27 -14.97 -5.73
CA ASP A 160 -12.30 -14.55 -4.73
C ASP A 160 -10.95 -14.18 -5.36
N HIS A 161 -10.52 -14.92 -6.39
CA HIS A 161 -9.27 -14.63 -7.10
C HIS A 161 -9.31 -13.25 -7.77
N PHE A 162 -10.41 -12.92 -8.47
CA PHE A 162 -10.56 -11.64 -9.14
C PHE A 162 -10.54 -10.49 -8.13
N VAL A 163 -11.39 -10.58 -7.10
CA VAL A 163 -11.55 -9.50 -6.11
C VAL A 163 -10.26 -9.30 -5.31
N MET A 164 -9.61 -10.39 -4.89
CA MET A 164 -8.34 -10.31 -4.18
C MET A 164 -7.23 -9.74 -5.08
N SER A 165 -7.17 -10.13 -6.36
CA SER A 165 -6.20 -9.56 -7.32
C SER A 165 -6.36 -8.04 -7.47
N GLN A 166 -7.60 -7.54 -7.57
CA GLN A 166 -7.88 -6.10 -7.63
C GLN A 166 -7.36 -5.38 -6.37
N TYR A 167 -7.62 -5.96 -5.19
CA TYR A 167 -7.16 -5.42 -3.92
C TYR A 167 -5.63 -5.43 -3.79
N ARG A 168 -4.97 -6.53 -4.16
CA ARG A 168 -3.50 -6.66 -4.12
C ARG A 168 -2.85 -5.65 -5.03
N LEU A 169 -3.34 -5.50 -6.27
CA LEU A 169 -2.85 -4.48 -7.19
C LEU A 169 -3.02 -3.07 -6.61
N PHE A 170 -4.16 -2.78 -5.98
CA PHE A 170 -4.35 -1.51 -5.28
C PHE A 170 -3.31 -1.29 -4.18
N ARG A 171 -3.06 -2.29 -3.33
CA ARG A 171 -2.03 -2.21 -2.27
C ARG A 171 -0.60 -2.05 -2.80
N VAL A 172 -0.26 -2.62 -3.96
CA VAL A 172 1.10 -2.51 -4.53
C VAL A 172 1.37 -1.10 -5.08
N VAL A 173 0.37 -0.47 -5.70
CA VAL A 173 0.54 0.84 -6.35
C VAL A 173 0.67 1.99 -5.34
N LEU A 174 0.16 1.83 -4.10
CA LEU A 174 0.18 2.90 -3.10
C LEU A 174 1.59 3.47 -2.90
N GLY A 175 1.76 4.73 -3.31
CA GLY A 175 3.03 5.43 -3.28
C GLY A 175 2.86 6.95 -3.33
N THR A 176 3.89 7.64 -3.83
CA THR A 176 3.91 9.11 -3.93
C THR A 176 3.32 9.67 -5.22
N ASN A 177 3.09 8.82 -6.24
CA ASN A 177 2.49 9.26 -7.51
C ASN A 177 0.95 9.41 -7.37
N ALA A 178 0.47 10.66 -7.42
CA ALA A 178 -0.93 10.99 -7.25
C ALA A 178 -1.84 10.42 -8.37
N GLU A 179 -1.37 10.42 -9.61
CA GLU A 179 -2.14 9.93 -10.77
C GLU A 179 -2.33 8.41 -10.69
N GLU A 180 -1.24 7.67 -10.50
CA GLU A 180 -1.28 6.21 -10.32
C GLU A 180 -2.15 5.80 -9.13
N ASN A 181 -2.05 6.53 -8.01
CA ASN A 181 -2.90 6.33 -6.84
C ASN A 181 -4.39 6.50 -7.20
N TRP A 182 -4.74 7.56 -7.94
CA TRP A 182 -6.13 7.84 -8.31
C TRP A 182 -6.69 6.79 -9.28
N GLU A 183 -5.94 6.41 -10.30
CA GLU A 183 -6.33 5.34 -11.23
C GLU A 183 -6.57 4.03 -10.48
N SER A 184 -5.71 3.71 -9.53
CA SER A 184 -5.87 2.48 -8.75
C SER A 184 -7.07 2.53 -7.80
N VAL A 185 -7.43 3.70 -7.26
CA VAL A 185 -8.68 3.88 -6.50
C VAL A 185 -9.89 3.63 -7.40
N ILE A 186 -9.92 4.22 -8.60
CA ILE A 186 -11.01 4.04 -9.57
C ILE A 186 -11.18 2.56 -9.92
N ARG A 187 -10.07 1.88 -10.21
CA ARG A 187 -10.07 0.46 -10.61
C ARG A 187 -10.60 -0.46 -9.49
N PHE A 188 -10.15 -0.26 -8.25
CA PHE A 188 -10.46 -1.18 -7.16
C PHE A 188 -11.78 -0.87 -6.43
N SER A 189 -12.10 0.41 -6.23
CA SER A 189 -13.26 0.86 -5.44
C SER A 189 -14.57 0.07 -5.71
N PRO A 190 -14.97 -0.21 -6.97
CA PRO A 190 -16.22 -0.94 -7.26
C PRO A 190 -16.30 -2.34 -6.65
N TYR A 191 -15.15 -2.96 -6.33
CA TYR A 191 -15.06 -4.34 -5.86
C TYR A 191 -14.85 -4.45 -4.34
N ARG A 192 -14.61 -3.33 -3.63
CA ARG A 192 -14.25 -3.34 -2.20
C ARG A 192 -15.21 -4.11 -1.30
N ASN A 193 -16.52 -4.05 -1.59
CA ASN A 193 -17.58 -4.69 -0.80
C ASN A 193 -17.72 -6.20 -1.06
N ARG A 194 -16.91 -6.75 -1.98
CA ARG A 194 -16.84 -8.18 -2.28
C ARG A 194 -15.70 -8.87 -1.56
N LEU A 195 -14.85 -8.12 -0.86
CA LEU A 195 -13.78 -8.69 -0.06
C LEU A 195 -14.35 -9.35 1.21
N PRO A 196 -13.67 -10.36 1.74
CA PRO A 196 -13.88 -10.79 3.12
C PRO A 196 -13.72 -9.62 4.09
N GLU A 197 -14.53 -9.57 5.15
CA GLU A 197 -14.64 -8.42 6.07
C GLU A 197 -13.28 -7.93 6.61
N ASN A 198 -12.37 -8.86 6.90
CA ASN A 198 -11.04 -8.51 7.40
C ASN A 198 -10.22 -7.68 6.39
N TYR A 199 -10.33 -8.01 5.11
CA TYR A 199 -9.68 -7.26 4.03
C TYR A 199 -10.47 -6.01 3.65
N GLN A 200 -11.80 -6.04 3.76
CA GLN A 200 -12.65 -4.88 3.51
C GLN A 200 -12.33 -3.73 4.48
N LEU A 201 -12.12 -4.02 5.76
CA LEU A 201 -11.73 -3.02 6.77
C LEU A 201 -10.43 -2.30 6.39
N ASP A 202 -9.38 -3.04 6.05
CA ASP A 202 -8.13 -2.42 5.62
C ASP A 202 -8.32 -1.68 4.28
N ALA A 203 -8.98 -2.29 3.30
CA ALA A 203 -9.24 -1.66 2.00
C ALA A 203 -9.94 -0.30 2.13
N LEU A 204 -10.98 -0.21 2.96
CA LEU A 204 -11.71 1.03 3.22
C LEU A 204 -10.82 2.08 3.90
N PHE A 205 -10.01 1.67 4.89
CA PHE A 205 -9.03 2.56 5.51
C PHE A 205 -8.02 3.12 4.48
N GLN A 206 -7.49 2.27 3.62
CA GLN A 206 -6.55 2.69 2.58
C GLN A 206 -7.22 3.60 1.55
N LEU A 207 -8.44 3.30 1.12
CA LEU A 207 -9.23 4.13 0.20
C LEU A 207 -9.49 5.52 0.78
N ALA A 208 -9.95 5.59 2.04
CA ALA A 208 -10.17 6.88 2.73
C ALA A 208 -8.86 7.70 2.79
N ARG A 209 -7.77 7.07 3.21
CA ARG A 209 -6.44 7.70 3.32
C ARG A 209 -5.95 8.26 1.98
N VAL A 210 -6.00 7.46 0.92
CA VAL A 210 -5.53 7.86 -0.41
C VAL A 210 -6.41 8.97 -0.97
N CYS A 211 -7.74 8.84 -0.85
CA CYS A 211 -8.65 9.90 -1.28
C CYS A 211 -8.43 11.21 -0.51
N TYR A 212 -8.14 11.15 0.79
CA TYR A 212 -7.79 12.34 1.56
C TYR A 212 -6.50 12.99 1.04
N ALA A 213 -5.44 12.21 0.83
CA ALA A 213 -4.18 12.72 0.28
C ALA A 213 -4.34 13.33 -1.13
N LEU A 214 -5.25 12.78 -1.95
CA LEU A 214 -5.63 13.29 -3.27
C LEU A 214 -6.67 14.42 -3.23
N GLN A 215 -7.01 14.92 -2.04
CA GLN A 215 -7.99 15.98 -1.84
C GLN A 215 -9.41 15.66 -2.37
N LYS A 216 -9.74 14.37 -2.48
CA LYS A 216 -11.08 13.88 -2.85
C LYS A 216 -11.94 13.75 -1.60
N TRP A 217 -12.23 14.90 -0.96
CA TRP A 217 -12.88 14.98 0.36
C TRP A 217 -14.16 14.16 0.46
N ASN A 218 -15.06 14.29 -0.53
CA ASN A 218 -16.32 13.54 -0.57
C ASN A 218 -16.08 12.03 -0.53
N LYS A 219 -15.17 11.52 -1.38
CA LYS A 219 -14.83 10.09 -1.42
C LYS A 219 -14.15 9.62 -0.14
N SER A 220 -13.23 10.42 0.41
CA SER A 220 -12.61 10.12 1.70
C SER A 220 -13.65 9.99 2.82
N GLY A 221 -14.63 10.90 2.85
CA GLY A 221 -15.72 10.86 3.82
C GLY A 221 -16.64 9.66 3.63
N GLU A 222 -17.04 9.35 2.39
CA GLU A 222 -17.84 8.15 2.05
C GLU A 222 -17.16 6.86 2.54
N TYR A 223 -15.87 6.67 2.21
CA TYR A 223 -15.13 5.50 2.67
C TYR A 223 -14.91 5.49 4.19
N GLY A 224 -14.77 6.65 4.82
CA GLY A 224 -14.70 6.79 6.28
C GLY A 224 -15.99 6.35 6.98
N ASP A 225 -17.15 6.72 6.43
CA ASP A 225 -18.45 6.27 6.93
C ASP A 225 -18.63 4.75 6.76
N GLU A 226 -18.32 4.22 5.57
CA GLU A 226 -18.34 2.78 5.31
C GLU A 226 -17.42 2.01 6.28
N LEU A 227 -16.20 2.51 6.52
CA LEU A 227 -15.22 1.91 7.42
C LEU A 227 -15.75 1.82 8.85
N ARG A 228 -16.29 2.93 9.35
CA ARG A 228 -16.83 3.03 10.71
C ARG A 228 -17.99 2.06 10.91
N LEU A 229 -18.95 2.06 10.00
CA LEU A 229 -20.14 1.19 10.06
C LEU A 229 -19.75 -0.29 10.03
N LEU A 230 -18.79 -0.66 9.17
CA LEU A 230 -18.30 -2.03 9.09
C LEU A 230 -17.56 -2.44 10.38
N ALA A 231 -16.66 -1.59 10.89
CA ALA A 231 -15.92 -1.87 12.12
C ALA A 231 -16.84 -2.06 13.34
N GLU A 232 -17.87 -1.22 13.47
CA GLU A 232 -18.90 -1.33 14.50
C GLU A 232 -19.71 -2.62 14.36
N THR A 233 -20.17 -2.94 13.16
CA THR A 233 -20.95 -4.16 12.89
C THR A 233 -20.15 -5.42 13.23
N VAL A 234 -18.92 -5.51 12.75
CA VAL A 234 -18.01 -6.63 13.05
C VAL A 234 -17.76 -6.73 14.56
N TYR A 235 -17.53 -5.60 15.23
CA TYR A 235 -17.30 -5.58 16.68
C TYR A 235 -18.50 -6.11 17.47
N ILE A 236 -19.71 -5.68 17.13
CA ILE A 236 -20.94 -6.15 17.79
C ILE A 236 -21.11 -7.66 17.57
N HIS A 237 -20.87 -8.15 16.36
CA HIS A 237 -20.95 -9.59 16.07
C HIS A 237 -19.92 -10.41 16.87
N GLU A 238 -18.68 -9.93 16.98
CA GLU A 238 -17.62 -10.55 17.77
C GLU A 238 -17.96 -10.58 19.27
N LEU A 239 -18.50 -9.47 19.79
CA LEU A 239 -18.93 -9.34 21.19
C LEU A 239 -20.10 -10.29 21.51
N ASP A 240 -21.10 -10.36 20.64
CA ASP A 240 -22.24 -11.28 20.77
C ASP A 240 -21.81 -12.75 20.71
N ARG A 241 -20.85 -13.06 19.84
CA ARG A 241 -20.28 -14.41 19.73
C ARG A 241 -19.60 -14.84 21.02
N LEU A 242 -18.81 -13.95 21.63
CA LEU A 242 -18.16 -14.19 22.92
C LEU A 242 -19.18 -14.32 24.05
N LYS A 243 -20.17 -13.43 24.14
CA LYS A 243 -21.24 -13.49 25.15
C LYS A 243 -22.05 -14.79 25.07
N ARG A 244 -22.16 -15.40 23.88
CA ARG A 244 -22.85 -16.67 23.63
C ARG A 244 -21.95 -17.91 23.70
N ASN A 245 -20.69 -17.79 24.12
CA ASN A 245 -19.71 -18.89 24.19
C ASN A 245 -19.59 -19.71 22.89
N ARG A 246 -19.79 -19.09 21.72
CA ARG A 246 -19.68 -19.78 20.44
C ARG A 246 -18.21 -20.01 20.09
N LYS A 247 -17.87 -21.23 19.68
CA LYS A 247 -16.53 -21.59 19.22
C LYS A 247 -16.24 -20.96 17.85
N GLY A 248 -15.10 -20.29 17.72
CA GLY A 248 -14.61 -19.69 16.47
C GLY A 248 -13.38 -18.83 16.73
N GLU A 249 -12.49 -18.71 15.75
CA GLU A 249 -11.36 -17.77 15.84
C GLU A 249 -11.86 -16.33 15.62
N PRO A 250 -11.32 -15.34 16.35
CA PRO A 250 -11.62 -13.94 16.08
C PRO A 250 -11.17 -13.54 14.67
N LEU A 251 -11.92 -12.61 14.06
CA LEU A 251 -11.55 -12.03 12.78
C LEU A 251 -10.13 -11.45 12.86
N LYS A 252 -9.23 -11.95 12.00
CA LYS A 252 -7.84 -11.50 11.94
C LYS A 252 -7.70 -10.32 10.99
N THR A 253 -7.45 -9.14 11.55
CA THR A 253 -7.27 -7.86 10.84
C THR A 253 -5.87 -7.30 11.04
N GLU A 254 -5.43 -6.35 10.19
CA GLU A 254 -4.11 -5.70 10.32
C GLU A 254 -4.02 -4.75 11.54
N ARG A 255 -5.17 -4.28 12.02
CA ARG A 255 -5.33 -3.38 13.18
C ARG A 255 -6.56 -3.79 13.99
N HIS A 256 -6.66 -3.30 15.24
CA HIS A 256 -7.87 -3.52 16.04
C HIS A 256 -9.09 -2.83 15.44
N LEU A 257 -10.28 -3.37 15.71
CA LEU A 257 -11.55 -2.78 15.26
C LEU A 257 -11.73 -1.35 15.77
N VAL A 258 -11.26 -1.04 16.99
CA VAL A 258 -11.26 0.33 17.54
C VAL A 258 -10.47 1.31 16.68
N TYR A 259 -9.38 0.85 16.06
CA TYR A 259 -8.57 1.67 15.16
C TYR A 259 -9.34 2.01 13.89
N TYR A 260 -9.96 1.02 13.26
CA TYR A 260 -10.76 1.24 12.06
C TYR A 260 -11.97 2.15 12.34
N TYR A 261 -12.66 1.93 13.46
CA TYR A 261 -13.78 2.76 13.88
C TYR A 261 -13.37 4.23 14.08
N GLY A 262 -12.29 4.46 14.85
CA GLY A 262 -11.74 5.79 15.09
C GLY A 262 -11.26 6.47 13.81
N MET A 263 -10.54 5.75 12.94
CA MET A 263 -10.09 6.28 11.65
C MET A 263 -11.25 6.62 10.71
N GLY A 264 -12.35 5.85 10.74
CA GLY A 264 -13.54 6.13 9.96
C GLY A 264 -14.16 7.49 10.32
N HIS A 265 -14.35 7.74 11.62
CA HIS A 265 -14.77 9.07 12.09
C HIS A 265 -13.74 10.16 11.76
N LEU A 266 -12.44 9.89 11.96
CA LEU A 266 -11.39 10.87 11.74
C LEU A 266 -11.34 11.34 10.28
N TYR A 267 -11.35 10.42 9.30
CA TYR A 267 -11.35 10.81 7.89
C TYR A 267 -12.63 11.52 7.46
N LYS A 268 -13.79 11.12 8.01
CA LYS A 268 -15.05 11.81 7.75
C LYS A 268 -15.04 13.24 8.33
N GLY A 269 -14.63 13.39 9.58
CA GLY A 269 -14.49 14.69 10.23
C GLY A 269 -13.49 15.61 9.50
N ALA A 270 -12.32 15.09 9.15
CA ALA A 270 -11.31 15.83 8.40
C ALA A 270 -11.79 16.22 6.99
N ALA A 271 -12.55 15.34 6.31
CA ALA A 271 -13.13 15.67 5.01
C ALA A 271 -14.19 16.79 5.11
N LEU A 272 -14.99 16.81 6.17
CA LEU A 272 -15.98 17.87 6.43
C LEU A 272 -15.29 19.18 6.82
N GLU A 273 -14.23 19.13 7.63
CA GLU A 273 -13.38 20.30 7.95
C GLU A 273 -12.83 20.95 6.68
N MET A 274 -12.27 20.16 5.76
CA MET A 274 -11.72 20.67 4.49
C MET A 274 -12.79 21.27 3.57
N GLN A 275 -14.07 20.92 3.78
CA GLN A 275 -15.23 21.50 3.09
C GLN A 275 -15.84 22.70 3.82
N GLY A 276 -15.34 23.07 5.00
CA GLY A 276 -15.89 24.15 5.82
C GLY A 276 -17.15 23.78 6.61
N LEU A 277 -17.53 22.50 6.63
CA LEU A 277 -18.71 21.98 7.34
C LEU A 277 -18.34 21.65 8.80
N TYR A 278 -17.93 22.68 9.55
CA TYR A 278 -17.30 22.49 10.87
C TYR A 278 -18.25 21.87 11.92
N GLU A 279 -19.52 22.26 11.96
CA GLU A 279 -20.48 21.71 12.92
C GLU A 279 -20.75 20.22 12.70
N GLU A 280 -20.82 19.78 11.44
CA GLU A 280 -20.91 18.36 11.10
C GLU A 280 -19.61 17.62 11.48
N ALA A 281 -18.45 18.23 11.22
CA ALA A 281 -17.16 17.66 11.59
C ALA A 281 -17.05 17.44 13.12
N LYS A 282 -17.55 18.39 13.94
CA LYS A 282 -17.56 18.28 15.41
C LYS A 282 -18.31 17.04 15.89
N GLN A 283 -19.40 16.64 15.21
CA GLN A 283 -20.13 15.42 15.55
C GLN A 283 -19.26 14.17 15.37
N HIS A 284 -18.46 14.12 14.30
CA HIS A 284 -17.55 13.01 14.09
C HIS A 284 -16.39 13.01 15.08
N VAL A 285 -15.88 14.18 15.51
CA VAL A 285 -14.86 14.26 16.56
C VAL A 285 -15.34 13.67 17.88
N LYS A 286 -16.58 13.97 18.28
CA LYS A 286 -17.20 13.37 19.47
C LYS A 286 -17.27 11.84 19.38
N GLY A 287 -17.50 11.29 18.19
CA GLY A 287 -17.61 9.85 17.96
C GLY A 287 -16.34 9.05 18.25
N TYR A 288 -15.15 9.64 18.11
CA TYR A 288 -13.88 8.98 18.48
C TYR A 288 -13.18 9.58 19.69
N ALA A 289 -13.77 10.60 20.33
CA ALA A 289 -13.20 11.23 21.51
C ALA A 289 -13.14 10.29 22.72
N ASP A 290 -14.11 9.39 22.85
CA ASP A 290 -14.12 8.34 23.87
C ASP A 290 -14.46 6.99 23.25
N LEU A 291 -13.43 6.16 23.10
CA LEU A 291 -13.53 4.80 22.61
C LEU A 291 -13.39 3.76 23.74
N GLY A 292 -13.54 4.19 25.00
CA GLY A 292 -13.43 3.33 26.18
C GLY A 292 -14.53 2.28 26.29
N TRP A 293 -15.60 2.40 25.51
CA TRP A 293 -16.69 1.42 25.43
C TRP A 293 -16.32 0.13 24.67
N PHE A 294 -15.19 0.11 23.95
CA PHE A 294 -14.66 -1.13 23.37
C PHE A 294 -14.16 -2.07 24.48
N GLU A 295 -14.87 -3.18 24.70
CA GLU A 295 -14.57 -4.20 25.71
C GLU A 295 -13.42 -5.12 25.26
N LEU A 296 -13.31 -5.38 23.95
CA LEU A 296 -12.39 -6.35 23.37
C LEU A 296 -11.02 -5.74 23.02
N LEU A 297 -10.36 -5.15 24.02
CA LEU A 297 -9.08 -4.46 23.83
C LEU A 297 -7.91 -5.17 24.53
N ASP A 298 -6.87 -5.42 23.75
CA ASP A 298 -5.54 -5.73 24.26
C ASP A 298 -4.70 -4.45 24.49
N GLU A 299 -3.40 -4.60 24.72
CA GLU A 299 -2.51 -3.46 24.94
C GLU A 299 -2.40 -2.53 23.71
N VAL A 300 -2.41 -3.08 22.51
CA VAL A 300 -2.31 -2.29 21.26
C VAL A 300 -3.59 -1.50 21.06
N GLY A 301 -4.75 -2.13 21.22
CA GLY A 301 -6.05 -1.46 21.15
C GLY A 301 -6.19 -0.33 22.17
N ARG A 302 -5.71 -0.50 23.41
CA ARG A 302 -5.73 0.58 24.42
C ARG A 302 -4.84 1.76 24.05
N LYS A 303 -3.66 1.51 23.45
CA LYS A 303 -2.81 2.59 22.92
C LYS A 303 -3.49 3.37 21.81
N ASP A 304 -4.27 2.70 20.97
CA ASP A 304 -5.07 3.37 19.94
C ASP A 304 -6.15 4.26 20.57
N VAL A 305 -6.87 3.79 21.61
CA VAL A 305 -7.86 4.60 22.33
C VAL A 305 -7.23 5.88 22.90
N GLU A 306 -6.11 5.79 23.60
CA GLU A 306 -5.45 6.98 24.17
C GLU A 306 -4.99 7.97 23.07
N ARG A 307 -4.51 7.44 21.94
CA ARG A 307 -4.12 8.27 20.79
C ARG A 307 -5.32 9.03 20.21
N PHE A 308 -6.47 8.36 20.06
CA PHE A 308 -7.68 9.01 19.56
C PHE A 308 -8.18 10.11 20.50
N LYS A 309 -8.03 9.96 21.83
CA LYS A 309 -8.35 11.03 22.79
C LYS A 309 -7.51 12.28 22.55
N VAL A 310 -6.19 12.12 22.38
CA VAL A 310 -5.26 13.23 22.10
C VAL A 310 -5.64 13.94 20.79
N TRP A 311 -5.89 13.16 19.74
CA TRP A 311 -6.33 13.69 18.44
C TRP A 311 -7.69 14.37 18.51
N ALA A 312 -8.65 13.81 19.24
CA ALA A 312 -9.99 14.38 19.36
C ALA A 312 -9.95 15.72 20.07
N LYS A 313 -9.12 15.85 21.12
CA LYS A 313 -8.93 17.13 21.81
C LYS A 313 -8.33 18.18 20.87
N ALA A 314 -7.25 17.83 20.15
CA ALA A 314 -6.62 18.73 19.19
C ALA A 314 -7.60 19.16 18.07
N ASN A 315 -8.31 18.21 17.48
CA ASN A 315 -9.26 18.46 16.41
C ASN A 315 -10.49 19.24 16.89
N SER A 316 -10.91 19.08 18.15
CA SER A 316 -12.00 19.89 18.73
C SER A 316 -11.62 21.37 18.77
N TYR A 317 -10.42 21.71 19.28
CA TYR A 317 -9.96 23.11 19.27
C TYR A 317 -9.79 23.64 17.85
N THR A 318 -9.21 22.85 16.94
CA THR A 318 -9.09 23.22 15.52
C THR A 318 -10.45 23.64 14.95
N LEU A 319 -11.49 22.83 15.17
CA LEU A 319 -12.83 23.12 14.66
C LEU A 319 -13.48 24.34 15.33
N GLU A 320 -13.28 24.54 16.64
CA GLU A 320 -13.75 25.75 17.33
C GLU A 320 -13.12 27.02 16.75
N VAL A 321 -11.79 27.04 16.63
CA VAL A 321 -11.05 28.20 16.10
C VAL A 321 -11.40 28.43 14.63
N LEU A 322 -11.49 27.38 13.80
CA LEU A 322 -11.91 27.50 12.40
C LEU A 322 -13.36 27.97 12.24
N SER A 323 -14.22 27.72 13.23
CA SER A 323 -15.60 28.24 13.28
C SER A 323 -15.69 29.69 13.80
N GLY A 324 -14.57 30.29 14.21
CA GLY A 324 -14.48 31.69 14.66
C GLY A 324 -14.62 31.89 16.16
N ASN A 325 -14.60 30.81 16.95
CA ASN A 325 -14.57 30.90 18.40
C ASN A 325 -13.17 31.27 18.87
N THR A 326 -12.95 32.55 19.18
CA THR A 326 -11.65 33.05 19.65
C THR A 326 -11.41 32.80 21.14
N ASP A 327 -12.46 32.48 21.90
CA ASP A 327 -12.37 32.35 23.36
C ASP A 327 -11.52 31.14 23.79
N VAL A 328 -11.40 30.14 22.91
CA VAL A 328 -10.61 28.92 23.15
C VAL A 328 -9.15 29.03 22.73
N ILE A 329 -8.72 30.15 22.13
CA ILE A 329 -7.39 30.27 21.53
C ILE A 329 -6.29 30.09 22.56
N GLU A 330 -6.38 30.75 23.72
CA GLU A 330 -5.34 30.66 24.75
C GLU A 330 -5.20 29.23 25.28
N GLU A 331 -6.33 28.58 25.60
CA GLU A 331 -6.36 27.19 26.05
C GLU A 331 -5.82 26.24 24.96
N TYR A 332 -6.11 26.52 23.69
CA TYR A 332 -5.61 25.73 22.58
C TYR A 332 -4.09 25.87 22.43
N VAL A 333 -3.58 27.11 22.52
CA VAL A 333 -2.14 27.41 22.47
C VAL A 333 -1.39 26.69 23.60
N ASP A 334 -1.90 26.77 24.84
CA ASP A 334 -1.34 26.05 25.99
C ASP A 334 -1.32 24.53 25.75
N TYR A 335 -2.38 23.99 25.16
CA TYR A 335 -2.44 22.57 24.83
C TYR A 335 -1.44 22.19 23.74
N LEU A 336 -1.30 23.00 22.68
CA LEU A 336 -0.37 22.75 21.58
C LEU A 336 1.08 22.65 22.06
N GLU A 337 1.50 23.44 23.04
CA GLU A 337 2.86 23.37 23.61
C GLU A 337 3.21 21.99 24.20
N SER A 338 2.21 21.23 24.64
CA SER A 338 2.41 19.88 25.16
C SER A 338 2.51 18.79 24.08
N LEU A 339 2.28 19.13 22.81
CA LEU A 339 2.22 18.18 21.70
C LEU A 339 3.51 18.13 20.87
N PRO A 340 3.74 17.05 20.11
CA PRO A 340 4.84 16.98 19.16
C PRO A 340 4.77 18.09 18.08
N THR A 341 5.92 18.50 17.56
CA THR A 341 6.05 19.59 16.57
C THR A 341 5.12 19.46 15.36
N ILE A 342 4.83 18.24 14.90
CA ILE A 342 3.92 18.00 13.75
C ILE A 342 2.46 18.38 14.05
N GLU A 343 2.03 18.25 15.30
CA GLU A 343 0.70 18.68 15.75
C GLU A 343 0.68 20.18 16.03
N ILE A 344 1.78 20.75 16.53
CA ILE A 344 1.96 22.21 16.64
C ILE A 344 1.82 22.86 15.26
N LEU A 345 2.49 22.34 14.24
CA LEU A 345 2.38 22.81 12.87
C LEU A 345 0.93 22.77 12.37
N ALA A 346 0.21 21.68 12.62
CA ALA A 346 -1.19 21.53 12.23
C ALA A 346 -2.09 22.57 12.92
N GLY A 347 -1.91 22.78 14.22
CA GLY A 347 -2.68 23.75 14.98
C GLY A 347 -2.38 25.19 14.61
N MET A 348 -1.09 25.54 14.48
CA MET A 348 -0.65 26.86 14.04
C MET A 348 -1.20 27.21 12.65
N LYS A 349 -1.20 26.27 11.70
CA LYS A 349 -1.85 26.45 10.39
C LYS A 349 -3.33 26.84 10.54
N SER A 350 -4.06 26.15 11.42
CA SER A 350 -5.49 26.42 11.66
C SER A 350 -5.73 27.76 12.35
N ILE A 351 -4.91 28.11 13.35
CA ILE A 351 -4.94 29.42 14.02
C ILE A 351 -4.69 30.54 13.02
N MET A 352 -3.65 30.44 12.18
CA MET A 352 -3.34 31.45 11.16
C MET A 352 -4.48 31.61 10.15
N LYS A 353 -5.04 30.50 9.66
CA LYS A 353 -6.21 30.53 8.76
C LYS A 353 -7.41 31.24 9.40
N SER A 354 -7.68 30.95 10.67
CA SER A 354 -8.75 31.59 11.42
C SER A 354 -8.47 33.08 11.66
N ALA A 355 -7.25 33.44 12.04
CA ALA A 355 -6.82 34.84 12.24
C ALA A 355 -7.03 35.68 10.98
N ASN A 356 -6.71 35.14 9.81
CA ASN A 356 -6.96 35.79 8.52
C ASN A 356 -8.44 35.95 8.20
N THR A 357 -9.27 34.98 8.60
CA THR A 357 -10.70 34.93 8.29
C THR A 357 -11.52 35.83 9.21
N TYR A 358 -11.19 35.86 10.50
CA TYR A 358 -11.93 36.58 11.54
C TYR A 358 -11.19 37.83 12.05
N HIS A 359 -10.02 38.15 11.47
CA HIS A 359 -9.26 39.38 11.66
C HIS A 359 -8.78 39.65 13.10
N PHE A 360 -8.41 38.60 13.86
CA PHE A 360 -7.81 38.76 15.19
C PHE A 360 -6.27 38.77 15.17
N CYS A 361 -5.66 39.23 16.27
CA CYS A 361 -4.21 39.32 16.40
C CYS A 361 -3.61 37.99 16.90
N VAL A 362 -2.48 37.56 16.32
CA VAL A 362 -1.76 36.33 16.72
C VAL A 362 -0.25 36.56 16.88
N ASP A 363 0.19 37.82 16.93
CA ASP A 363 1.61 38.18 17.06
C ASP A 363 2.25 37.53 18.29
N GLU A 364 1.59 37.59 19.45
CA GLU A 364 2.08 36.97 20.69
C GLU A 364 2.19 35.43 20.58
N ILE A 365 1.29 34.80 19.83
CA ILE A 365 1.29 33.36 19.58
C ILE A 365 2.46 32.97 18.67
N LEU A 366 2.70 33.74 17.61
CA LEU A 366 3.84 33.55 16.71
C LEU A 366 5.17 33.69 17.46
N ASP A 367 5.28 34.68 18.35
CA ASP A 367 6.46 34.88 19.18
C ASP A 367 6.66 33.70 20.15
N ARG A 368 5.58 33.24 20.80
CA ARG A 368 5.57 32.09 21.72
C ARG A 368 6.07 30.80 21.05
N PHE A 369 5.67 30.54 19.80
CA PHE A 369 6.09 29.34 19.04
C PHE A 369 7.31 29.56 18.13
N SER A 370 8.02 30.69 18.23
CA SER A 370 9.11 31.05 17.33
C SER A 370 10.18 29.97 17.18
N SER A 371 10.55 29.30 18.28
CA SER A 371 11.55 28.22 18.26
C SER A 371 11.08 26.97 17.50
N GLN A 372 9.79 26.62 17.64
CA GLN A 372 9.16 25.49 16.97
C GLN A 372 8.96 25.81 15.49
N ILE A 373 8.51 27.02 15.16
CA ILE A 373 8.36 27.50 13.78
C ILE A 373 9.69 27.40 13.02
N ALA A 374 10.80 27.78 13.66
CA ALA A 374 12.14 27.66 13.08
C ALA A 374 12.56 26.19 12.81
N SER A 375 11.91 25.22 13.46
CA SER A 375 12.17 23.79 13.25
C SER A 375 11.29 23.15 12.17
N PHE A 376 10.28 23.85 11.63
CA PHE A 376 9.35 23.27 10.65
C PHE A 376 10.04 22.85 9.34
N ASP A 377 11.16 23.45 8.99
CA ASP A 377 11.93 23.08 7.79
C ASP A 377 12.54 21.66 7.88
N GLN A 378 12.45 20.99 9.04
CA GLN A 378 12.93 19.62 9.25
C GLN A 378 11.95 18.54 8.75
N PHE A 379 10.69 18.91 8.44
CA PHE A 379 9.71 17.95 7.92
C PHE A 379 10.07 17.53 6.50
N THR A 380 10.02 16.22 6.23
CA THR A 380 10.37 15.65 4.91
C THR A 380 9.26 14.78 4.34
N GLU A 381 8.31 14.39 5.17
CA GLU A 381 7.15 13.61 4.79
C GLU A 381 6.07 14.49 4.13
N ALA A 382 5.35 13.92 3.16
CA ALA A 382 4.39 14.66 2.32
C ALA A 382 3.33 15.45 3.12
N ILE A 383 2.84 14.89 4.23
CA ILE A 383 1.83 15.55 5.08
C ILE A 383 2.45 16.74 5.83
N GLY A 384 3.67 16.59 6.36
CA GLY A 384 4.38 17.67 7.05
C GLY A 384 4.69 18.82 6.10
N LEU A 385 5.22 18.49 4.91
CA LEU A 385 5.51 19.47 3.86
C LEU A 385 4.25 20.23 3.41
N ASP A 386 3.12 19.54 3.16
CA ASP A 386 1.86 20.19 2.80
C ASP A 386 1.37 21.14 3.91
N ARG A 387 1.38 20.70 5.17
CA ARG A 387 0.97 21.55 6.30
C ARG A 387 1.86 22.77 6.45
N HIS A 388 3.17 22.61 6.25
CA HIS A 388 4.15 23.68 6.32
C HIS A 388 3.97 24.70 5.20
N LEU A 389 3.79 24.23 3.97
CA LEU A 389 3.44 25.06 2.83
C LEU A 389 2.17 25.88 3.11
N GLN A 390 1.11 25.26 3.62
CA GLN A 390 -0.13 25.95 3.98
C GLN A 390 0.04 26.94 5.15
N PHE A 391 0.88 26.62 6.14
CA PHE A 391 1.19 27.53 7.24
C PHE A 391 1.92 28.79 6.74
N ARG A 392 2.95 28.63 5.89
CA ARG A 392 3.69 29.75 5.27
C ARG A 392 2.75 30.63 4.45
N TYR A 393 1.85 30.02 3.67
CA TYR A 393 0.82 30.73 2.91
C TYR A 393 -0.07 31.62 3.80
N GLN A 394 -0.63 31.04 4.88
CA GLN A 394 -1.48 31.80 5.79
C GLN A 394 -0.71 32.89 6.54
N THR A 395 0.55 32.64 6.90
CA THR A 395 1.39 33.62 7.58
C THR A 395 1.72 34.80 6.67
N ALA A 396 2.02 34.57 5.40
CA ALA A 396 2.25 35.66 4.48
C ALA A 396 1.01 36.55 4.28
N ILE A 397 -0.18 35.97 4.13
CA ILE A 397 -1.45 36.73 4.07
C ILE A 397 -1.60 37.61 5.31
N TYR A 398 -1.32 37.04 6.48
CA TYR A 398 -1.44 37.73 7.75
C TYR A 398 -0.49 38.95 7.82
N GLU A 399 0.79 38.74 7.50
CA GLU A 399 1.82 39.76 7.50
C GLU A 399 1.50 40.91 6.51
N PHE A 400 1.06 40.57 5.30
CA PHE A 400 0.61 41.58 4.33
C PHE A 400 -0.62 42.35 4.82
N GLY A 401 -1.60 41.66 5.43
CA GLY A 401 -2.78 42.29 6.02
C GLY A 401 -2.44 43.28 7.14
N LYS A 402 -1.35 43.04 7.87
CA LYS A 402 -0.80 43.95 8.90
C LYS A 402 0.11 45.05 8.32
N GLY A 403 0.38 45.05 7.02
CA GLY A 403 1.27 46.00 6.35
C GLY A 403 2.76 45.72 6.55
N ARG A 404 3.14 44.55 7.06
CA ARG A 404 4.52 44.11 7.28
C ARG A 404 5.07 43.46 6.00
N ILE A 405 5.30 44.29 4.99
CA ILE A 405 5.60 43.85 3.62
C ILE A 405 6.83 42.95 3.53
N GLU A 406 7.92 43.29 4.21
CA GLU A 406 9.17 42.51 4.17
C GLU A 406 8.96 41.08 4.68
N ARG A 407 8.33 40.93 5.86
CA ARG A 407 8.00 39.61 6.44
C ARG A 407 7.05 38.82 5.53
N GLY A 408 6.05 39.48 4.96
CA GLY A 408 5.16 38.85 3.99
C GLY A 408 5.91 38.30 2.77
N ILE A 409 6.91 39.03 2.25
CA ILE A 409 7.77 38.57 1.15
C ILE A 409 8.64 37.39 1.58
N GLU A 410 9.22 37.41 2.78
CA GLU A 410 10.02 36.29 3.30
C GLU A 410 9.20 34.99 3.38
N GLU A 411 8.01 35.04 4.00
CA GLU A 411 7.10 33.89 4.10
C GLU A 411 6.66 33.39 2.72
N SER A 412 6.50 34.30 1.76
CA SER A 412 6.22 33.98 0.35
C SER A 412 7.35 33.19 -0.31
N ILE A 413 8.61 33.56 -0.06
CA ILE A 413 9.77 32.87 -0.61
C ILE A 413 9.87 31.46 -0.03
N TYR A 414 9.61 31.29 1.27
CA TYR A 414 9.52 29.97 1.89
C TYR A 414 8.42 29.13 1.26
N TYR A 415 7.24 29.70 1.06
CA TYR A 415 6.13 29.03 0.37
C TYR A 415 6.53 28.54 -1.03
N LEU A 416 7.13 29.42 -1.84
CA LEU A 416 7.55 29.09 -3.21
C LEU A 416 8.64 27.99 -3.23
N SER A 417 9.57 28.03 -2.28
CA SER A 417 10.63 27.03 -2.14
C SER A 417 10.06 25.65 -1.79
N LEU A 418 9.07 25.60 -0.90
CA LEU A 418 8.35 24.36 -0.56
C LEU A 418 7.51 23.86 -1.74
N ALA A 419 6.84 24.75 -2.47
CA ALA A 419 6.03 24.39 -3.62
C ALA A 419 6.89 23.75 -4.74
N ASP A 420 8.07 24.30 -4.97
CA ASP A 420 9.07 23.76 -5.90
C ASP A 420 9.59 22.38 -5.44
N LEU A 421 9.96 22.26 -4.16
CA LEU A 421 10.38 20.98 -3.56
C LEU A 421 9.31 19.88 -3.72
N MET A 422 8.04 20.25 -3.66
CA MET A 422 6.90 19.34 -3.83
C MET A 422 6.48 19.14 -5.30
N ASN A 423 7.13 19.78 -6.27
CA ASN A 423 6.74 19.84 -7.69
C ASN A 423 5.28 20.33 -7.90
N ARG A 424 4.78 21.25 -7.06
CA ARG A 424 3.42 21.82 -7.12
C ARG A 424 3.44 23.20 -7.78
N HIS A 425 3.91 23.25 -9.03
CA HIS A 425 4.12 24.51 -9.74
C HIS A 425 2.84 25.32 -9.98
N ASP A 426 1.67 24.69 -10.08
CA ASP A 426 0.38 25.38 -10.24
C ASP A 426 -0.01 26.21 -9.00
N GLU A 427 0.42 25.77 -7.82
CA GLU A 427 0.18 26.48 -6.56
C GLU A 427 1.09 27.70 -6.41
N ALA A 428 2.33 27.59 -6.89
CA ALA A 428 3.24 28.73 -7.02
C ALA A 428 2.64 29.85 -7.91
N LEU A 429 1.92 29.48 -8.99
CA LEU A 429 1.23 30.45 -9.85
C LEU A 429 0.05 31.14 -9.14
N THR A 430 -0.70 30.42 -8.32
CA THR A 430 -1.79 30.97 -7.51
C THR A 430 -1.28 32.04 -6.53
N TYR A 431 -0.07 31.84 -6.00
CA TYR A 431 0.57 32.79 -5.11
C TYR A 431 1.07 34.06 -5.80
N ILE A 432 1.59 33.95 -7.03
CA ILE A 432 1.97 35.11 -7.85
C ILE A 432 0.74 36.00 -8.14
N ALA A 433 -0.44 35.41 -8.33
CA ALA A 433 -1.68 36.17 -8.47
C ALA A 433 -2.07 36.92 -7.18
N LEU A 434 -1.80 36.34 -6.00
CA LEU A 434 -2.00 36.97 -4.69
C LEU A 434 -1.14 38.25 -4.55
N PHE A 435 0.13 38.20 -4.96
CA PHE A 435 1.01 39.38 -5.03
C PHE A 435 0.45 40.48 -5.95
N GLY A 436 -0.09 40.11 -7.12
CA GLY A 436 -0.73 41.05 -8.04
C GLY A 436 -1.98 41.73 -7.43
N TRP A 437 -2.73 41.01 -6.60
CA TRP A 437 -3.91 41.53 -5.93
C TRP A 437 -3.56 42.44 -4.73
N LEU A 438 -2.61 42.03 -3.88
CA LEU A 438 -2.12 42.83 -2.75
C LEU A 438 -1.43 44.12 -3.21
N GLY A 439 -0.68 44.08 -4.32
CA GLY A 439 -0.11 45.26 -4.96
C GLY A 439 -1.15 46.27 -5.47
N ASN A 440 -2.38 45.82 -5.73
CA ASN A 440 -3.50 46.69 -6.12
C ASN A 440 -4.28 47.25 -4.92
N LEU A 441 -4.30 46.55 -3.77
CA LEU A 441 -4.87 47.05 -2.52
C LEU A 441 -4.09 48.23 -1.95
N ASN A 442 -2.75 48.19 -2.00
CA ASN A 442 -1.90 49.30 -1.59
C ASN A 442 -2.00 50.54 -2.51
N LYS A 443 -2.53 50.40 -3.72
CA LYS A 443 -2.81 51.53 -4.63
C LYS A 443 -4.17 52.18 -4.38
N ARG A 444 -5.02 51.60 -3.53
CA ARG A 444 -6.38 52.07 -3.23
C ARG A 444 -6.53 52.69 -1.84
N ARG A 445 -5.43 52.93 -1.12
CA ARG A 445 -5.40 53.70 0.14
C ARG A 445 -4.87 55.09 -0.08
#